data_AF-A0A816BAN3-F1
#
_entry.id   AF-A0A816BAN3-F1
#
_cell.length_a   1.000
_cell.length_b   1.000
_cell.length_c   1.000
_cell.angle_alpha   90.00
_cell.angle_beta   90.00
_cell.angle_gamma   90.00
#
_symmetry.space_group_name_H-M   'P 1'
#
loop_
_entity.id
_entity.type
_entity.pdbx_description
1 polymer ?
#
loop_
_entity_poly.entity_id
_entity_poly.type
_entity_poly.pdbx_seq_one_letter_code
_entity_poly.pdbx_strand_id
1 'polypeptide(L)'
;MPKKGPCTDITCDDGIKELYECHCCSRLICINHLIQHIETTKQNKRRLDSLRNELNTVVNTLELIVEEKLFTIRREQNLIEQAKKFLDISSTPIDELQNIFEQINQTIASNRSGKNKIR
;
A
#
# COMPACT_ATOMS: atom_id res chain seq x y z
N MET A 1 30.78 39.22 -20.36
CA MET A 1 31.98 40.02 -20.03
C MET A 1 32.27 39.86 -18.54
N PRO A 2 33.51 39.53 -18.13
CA PRO A 2 33.85 39.44 -16.72
C PRO A 2 33.73 40.80 -16.04
N LYS A 3 33.14 40.85 -14.84
CA LYS A 3 33.08 42.06 -14.01
C LYS A 3 34.19 41.99 -12.96
N LYS A 4 34.73 43.13 -12.55
CA LYS A 4 35.72 43.20 -11.46
C LYS A 4 35.03 43.58 -10.16
N GLY A 5 35.32 42.87 -9.08
CA GLY A 5 34.76 43.16 -7.77
C GLY A 5 35.02 42.06 -6.74
N PRO A 6 34.54 42.23 -5.50
CA PRO A 6 34.58 41.18 -4.49
C PRO A 6 33.63 40.04 -4.86
N CYS A 7 34.05 38.80 -4.63
CA CYS A 7 33.20 37.63 -4.84
C CYS A 7 32.02 37.69 -3.85
N THR A 8 30.81 37.32 -4.29
CA THR A 8 29.66 37.25 -3.37
C THR A 8 29.71 36.04 -2.43
N ASP A 9 30.66 35.12 -2.63
CA ASP A 9 30.85 33.95 -1.78
C ASP A 9 31.79 34.28 -0.62
N ILE A 10 31.30 34.08 0.61
CA ILE A 10 31.92 34.46 1.89
C ILE A 10 33.23 33.67 2.13
N THR A 11 33.44 32.58 1.38
CA THR A 11 34.63 31.72 1.50
C THR A 11 35.79 32.17 0.59
N CYS A 12 35.64 33.26 -0.16
CA CYS A 12 36.67 33.78 -1.05
C CYS A 12 37.55 34.81 -0.32
N ASP A 13 38.87 34.61 -0.26
CA ASP A 13 39.78 35.65 0.28
C ASP A 13 39.61 36.97 -0.49
N ASP A 14 39.37 38.05 0.26
CA ASP A 14 38.98 39.37 -0.24
C ASP A 14 40.06 40.01 -1.12
N GLY A 15 39.76 40.07 -2.41
CA GLY A 15 40.54 40.80 -3.41
C GLY A 15 39.68 41.07 -4.64
N ILE A 16 40.03 42.10 -5.42
CA ILE A 16 39.33 42.37 -6.70
C ILE A 16 39.60 41.19 -7.63
N LYS A 17 38.57 40.35 -7.86
CA LYS A 17 38.63 39.18 -8.72
C LYS A 17 37.82 39.41 -9.99
N GLU A 18 38.17 38.67 -11.04
CA GLU A 18 37.29 38.53 -12.20
C GLU A 18 36.11 37.65 -11.81
N LEU A 19 34.91 38.22 -11.90
CA LEU A 19 33.65 37.59 -11.57
C LEU A 19 32.94 37.18 -12.84
N TYR A 20 32.33 36.00 -12.78
CA TYR A 20 31.57 35.39 -13.83
C TYR A 20 30.15 35.19 -13.35
N GLU A 21 29.21 35.42 -14.27
CA GLU A 21 27.80 35.18 -14.00
C GLU A 21 27.51 33.68 -14.10
N CYS A 22 27.00 33.10 -13.03
CA CYS A 22 26.54 31.73 -13.04
C CYS A 22 25.22 31.63 -13.80
N HIS A 23 25.19 30.91 -14.92
CA HIS A 23 23.95 30.70 -15.68
C HIS A 23 22.88 29.88 -14.94
N CYS A 24 23.24 29.18 -13.85
CA CYS A 24 22.29 28.39 -13.07
C CYS A 24 21.50 29.22 -12.05
N CYS A 25 22.04 30.33 -11.55
CA CYS A 25 21.44 31.11 -10.47
C CYS A 25 21.65 32.64 -10.59
N SER A 26 22.21 33.11 -11.70
CA SER A 26 22.50 34.52 -12.01
C SER A 26 23.38 35.24 -10.98
N ARG A 27 24.14 34.50 -10.17
CA ARG A 27 25.09 35.07 -9.19
C ARG A 27 26.44 35.39 -9.83
N LEU A 28 27.08 36.48 -9.40
CA LEU A 28 28.44 36.85 -9.81
C LEU A 28 29.45 36.26 -8.83
N ILE A 29 30.21 35.26 -9.28
CA ILE A 29 31.15 34.52 -8.44
C ILE A 29 32.51 34.40 -9.12
N CYS A 30 33.57 34.21 -8.34
CA CYS A 30 34.91 33.98 -8.91
C CYS A 30 34.95 32.65 -9.68
N ILE A 31 35.97 32.48 -10.54
CA ILE A 31 36.12 31.27 -11.38
C ILE A 31 36.10 29.96 -10.56
N ASN A 32 36.77 29.93 -9.40
CA ASN A 32 36.84 28.73 -8.56
C ASN A 32 35.48 28.36 -7.98
N HIS A 33 34.73 29.35 -7.46
CA HIS A 33 33.37 29.14 -6.96
C HIS A 33 32.38 28.79 -8.07
N LEU A 34 32.59 29.32 -9.28
CA LEU A 34 31.78 28.95 -10.43
C LEU A 34 31.95 27.46 -10.78
N ILE A 35 33.20 26.97 -10.80
CA ILE A 35 33.49 25.55 -11.05
C ILE A 35 32.83 24.69 -9.96
N GLN A 36 33.06 25.00 -8.69
CA GLN A 36 32.47 24.26 -7.55
C GLN A 36 30.94 24.25 -7.58
N HIS A 37 30.32 25.38 -7.91
CA HIS A 37 28.87 25.49 -7.98
C HIS A 37 28.29 24.66 -9.14
N ILE A 38 28.93 24.68 -10.31
CA ILE A 38 28.54 23.86 -11.46
C ILE A 38 28.66 22.36 -11.11
N GLU A 39 29.75 21.96 -10.46
CA GLU A 39 29.96 20.56 -10.03
C GLU A 39 28.91 20.11 -9.03
N THR A 40 28.64 20.93 -8.02
CA THR A 40 27.61 20.67 -7.00
C THR A 40 26.23 20.57 -7.64
N THR A 41 25.90 21.45 -8.59
CA THR A 41 24.62 21.44 -9.32
C THR A 41 24.48 20.16 -10.15
N LYS A 42 25.55 19.72 -10.83
CA LYS A 42 25.57 18.45 -11.57
C LYS A 42 25.38 17.25 -10.64
N GLN A 43 26.03 17.25 -9.47
CA GLN A 43 25.89 16.18 -8.48
C GLN A 43 24.47 16.12 -7.92
N ASN A 44 23.89 17.27 -7.57
CA ASN A 44 22.51 17.36 -7.10
C ASN A 44 21.51 16.88 -8.15
N LYS A 45 21.73 17.20 -9.42
CA LYS A 45 20.90 16.68 -10.52
C LYS A 45 20.95 15.16 -10.59
N ARG A 46 22.15 14.56 -10.56
CA ARG A 46 22.30 13.09 -10.54
C ARG A 46 21.62 12.45 -9.33
N ARG A 47 21.72 13.10 -8.16
CA ARG A 47 21.04 12.64 -6.94
C ARG A 47 19.51 12.68 -7.08
N LEU A 48 18.96 13.76 -7.65
CA LEU A 48 17.53 13.87 -7.92
C LEU A 48 17.06 12.80 -8.92
N ASP A 49 17.84 12.53 -9.96
CA ASP A 49 17.54 11.46 -10.93
C ASP A 49 17.54 10.07 -10.25
N SER A 50 18.48 9.81 -9.33
CA SER A 50 18.51 8.57 -8.53
C SER A 50 17.27 8.45 -7.65
N LEU A 51 16.94 9.49 -6.88
CA LEU A 51 15.76 9.50 -6.00
C LEU A 51 14.47 9.31 -6.79
N ARG A 52 14.39 9.88 -8.01
CA ARG A 52 13.24 9.67 -8.90
C ARG A 52 13.11 8.21 -9.34
N ASN A 53 14.23 7.55 -9.65
CA ASN A 53 14.23 6.14 -10.02
C ASN A 53 13.87 5.22 -8.84
N GLU A 54 14.39 5.52 -7.65
CA GLU A 54 14.03 4.83 -6.40
C GLU A 54 12.52 4.98 -6.12
N LEU A 55 11.99 6.20 -6.22
CA LEU A 55 10.56 6.46 -6.04
C LEU A 55 9.70 5.65 -7.03
N ASN A 56 10.06 5.65 -8.31
CA ASN A 56 9.35 4.87 -9.32
C ASN A 56 9.37 3.36 -9.00
N THR A 57 10.50 2.85 -8.49
CA THR A 57 10.62 1.44 -8.10
C THR A 57 9.71 1.11 -6.92
N VAL A 58 9.65 1.99 -5.92
CA VAL A 58 8.76 1.84 -4.75
C VAL A 58 7.29 1.87 -5.18
N VAL A 59 6.91 2.81 -6.06
CA VAL A 59 5.53 2.90 -6.58
C VAL A 59 5.14 1.61 -7.30
N ASN A 60 5.96 1.14 -8.24
CA ASN A 60 5.68 -0.11 -8.96
C ASN A 60 5.57 -1.31 -8.02
N THR A 61 6.40 -1.37 -6.98
CA THR A 61 6.34 -2.44 -5.97
C THR A 61 5.04 -2.38 -5.16
N LEU A 62 4.62 -1.18 -4.75
CA LEU A 62 3.36 -0.98 -4.02
C LEU A 62 2.15 -1.36 -4.87
N GLU A 63 2.15 -1.02 -6.16
CA GLU A 63 1.09 -1.43 -7.09
C GLU A 63 0.94 -2.95 -7.14
N LEU A 64 2.04 -3.69 -7.28
CA LEU A 64 2.04 -5.15 -7.27
C LEU A 64 1.52 -5.74 -5.94
N ILE A 65 1.93 -5.18 -4.80
CA ILE A 65 1.44 -5.60 -3.48
C ILE A 65 -0.07 -5.37 -3.36
N VAL A 66 -0.58 -4.22 -3.83
CA VAL A 66 -2.01 -3.92 -3.81
C VAL A 66 -2.78 -4.92 -4.68
N GLU A 67 -2.29 -5.22 -5.88
CA GLU A 67 -2.91 -6.22 -6.76
C GLU A 67 -2.96 -7.60 -6.11
N GLU A 68 -1.87 -8.06 -5.50
CA GLU A 68 -1.81 -9.34 -4.79
C GLU A 68 -2.80 -9.40 -3.62
N LYS A 69 -2.90 -8.31 -2.85
CA LYS A 69 -3.86 -8.21 -1.74
C LYS A 69 -5.31 -8.23 -2.23
N LEU A 70 -5.62 -7.53 -3.31
CA LEU A 70 -6.95 -7.58 -3.92
C LEU A 70 -7.30 -8.99 -4.40
N PHE A 71 -6.34 -9.73 -4.95
CA PHE A 71 -6.53 -11.12 -5.34
C PHE A 71 -6.81 -12.02 -4.11
N THR A 72 -6.05 -11.84 -3.02
CA THR A 72 -6.26 -12.59 -1.78
C THR A 72 -7.64 -12.33 -1.19
N ILE A 73 -8.06 -11.07 -1.13
CA ILE A 73 -9.41 -10.68 -0.64
C ILE A 73 -10.50 -11.37 -1.45
N ARG A 74 -10.40 -11.38 -2.79
CA ARG A 74 -11.38 -12.07 -3.64
C ARG A 74 -11.43 -13.57 -3.37
N ARG A 75 -10.26 -14.19 -3.17
CA ARG A 75 -10.19 -15.62 -2.83
C ARG A 75 -10.85 -15.92 -1.48
N GLU A 76 -10.60 -15.11 -0.46
CA GLU A 76 -11.22 -15.25 0.85
C GLU A 76 -12.74 -15.05 0.80
N GLN A 77 -13.21 -14.06 0.04
CA GLN A 77 -14.65 -13.86 -0.18
C GLN A 77 -15.32 -15.09 -0.80
N ASN A 78 -14.68 -15.71 -1.80
CA ASN A 78 -15.19 -16.94 -2.41
C ASN A 78 -15.23 -18.10 -1.39
N LEU A 79 -14.21 -18.24 -0.54
CA LEU A 79 -14.20 -19.27 0.51
C LEU A 79 -15.31 -19.03 1.55
N ILE A 80 -15.55 -17.78 1.94
CA ILE A 80 -16.66 -17.42 2.84
C ILE A 80 -18.00 -17.77 2.19
N GLU A 81 -18.19 -17.49 0.90
CA GLU A 81 -19.43 -17.82 0.20
C GLU A 81 -19.65 -19.35 0.13
N GLN A 82 -18.59 -20.12 -0.13
CA GLN A 82 -18.66 -21.58 -0.10
C GLN A 82 -18.99 -22.11 1.30
N ALA A 83 -18.37 -21.55 2.34
CA ALA A 83 -18.66 -21.91 3.73
C ALA A 83 -20.11 -21.61 4.11
N LYS A 84 -20.66 -20.46 3.67
CA LYS A 84 -22.08 -20.11 3.86
C LYS A 84 -23.00 -21.14 3.20
N LYS A 85 -22.74 -21.48 1.93
CA LYS A 85 -23.52 -22.51 1.21
C LYS A 85 -23.46 -23.86 1.93
N PHE A 86 -22.30 -24.26 2.44
CA PHE A 86 -22.16 -25.49 3.22
C PHE A 86 -22.97 -25.44 4.52
N LEU A 87 -22.92 -24.31 5.25
CA LEU A 87 -23.72 -24.11 6.46
C LEU A 87 -25.21 -24.21 6.17
N ASP A 88 -25.69 -23.55 5.12
CA ASP A 88 -27.09 -23.60 4.69
C ASP A 88 -27.51 -25.05 4.39
N ILE A 89 -26.71 -25.79 3.61
CA ILE A 89 -26.93 -27.21 3.32
C ILE A 89 -26.88 -28.08 4.57
N SER A 90 -26.05 -27.76 5.56
CA SER A 90 -25.94 -28.54 6.79
C SER A 90 -27.07 -28.27 7.79
N SER A 91 -27.69 -27.08 7.73
CA SER A 91 -28.81 -26.72 8.59
C SER A 91 -30.11 -27.42 8.21
N THR A 92 -30.36 -27.60 6.91
CA THR A 92 -31.59 -28.24 6.41
C THR A 92 -31.78 -29.68 6.94
N PRO A 93 -30.76 -30.55 6.91
CA PRO A 93 -30.83 -31.89 7.47
C PRO A 93 -31.04 -31.90 8.99
N ILE A 94 -30.52 -30.92 9.73
CA ILE A 94 -30.69 -30.83 11.18
C ILE A 94 -32.15 -30.51 11.52
N ASP A 95 -32.75 -29.55 10.81
CA ASP A 95 -34.16 -29.18 10.98
C ASP A 95 -35.10 -30.34 10.59
N GLU A 96 -34.77 -31.08 9.53
CA GLU A 96 -35.48 -32.30 9.13
C GLU A 96 -35.39 -33.39 10.20
N LEU A 97 -34.19 -33.62 10.76
CA LEU A 97 -33.99 -34.59 11.83
C LEU A 97 -34.73 -34.20 13.12
N GLN A 98 -34.75 -32.91 13.47
CA GLN A 98 -35.52 -32.42 14.62
C GLN A 98 -37.03 -32.66 14.46
N ASN A 99 -37.57 -32.39 13.27
CA ASN A 99 -38.98 -32.69 12.94
C ASN A 99 -39.29 -34.18 13.07
N ILE A 100 -38.42 -35.05 12.55
CA ILE A 100 -38.59 -36.51 12.68
C ILE A 100 -38.56 -36.92 14.16
N PHE A 101 -37.64 -36.37 14.97
CA PHE A 101 -37.59 -36.64 16.41
C PHE A 101 -38.84 -36.17 17.14
N GLU A 102 -39.40 -35.00 16.81
CA GLU A 102 -40.67 -34.55 17.37
C GLU A 102 -41.82 -35.47 17.01
N GLN A 103 -41.93 -35.90 15.74
CA GLN A 103 -42.95 -36.85 15.30
C GLN A 103 -42.82 -38.21 16.01
N ILE A 104 -41.59 -38.71 16.19
CA ILE A 104 -41.31 -39.92 16.95
C ILE A 104 -41.75 -39.74 18.41
N ASN A 105 -41.41 -38.62 19.05
CA ASN A 105 -41.79 -38.34 20.44
C ASN A 105 -43.31 -38.22 20.61
N GLN A 106 -44.00 -37.54 19.68
CA GLN A 106 -45.46 -37.43 19.66
C GLN A 106 -46.12 -38.82 19.46
N THR A 107 -45.55 -39.65 18.59
CA THR A 107 -46.03 -41.03 18.35
C THR A 107 -45.84 -41.90 19.60
N ILE A 108 -44.68 -41.82 20.26
CA ILE A 108 -44.40 -42.52 21.52
C ILE A 108 -45.37 -42.06 22.62
N ALA A 109 -45.59 -40.75 22.76
CA ALA A 109 -46.51 -40.19 23.75
C ALA A 109 -47.96 -40.65 23.51
N SER A 110 -48.41 -40.62 22.26
CA SER A 110 -49.74 -41.09 21.85
C SER A 110 -49.94 -42.57 22.16
N ASN A 111 -48.96 -43.41 21.82
CA ASN A 111 -49.00 -44.85 22.11
C ASN A 111 -48.98 -45.17 23.61
N ARG A 112 -48.30 -44.36 24.43
CA ARG A 112 -48.32 -44.50 25.89
C ARG A 112 -49.66 -44.07 26.49
N SER A 113 -50.30 -43.03 25.95
CA SER A 113 -51.61 -42.56 26.41
C SER A 113 -52.77 -43.51 26.02
N GLY A 114 -52.66 -44.20 24.87
CA GLY A 114 -53.68 -45.14 24.39
C GLY A 114 -53.73 -46.48 25.14
N LYS A 115 -52.62 -46.91 25.75
CA LYS A 115 -52.56 -48.19 26.49
C LYS A 115 -53.25 -48.17 27.87
N ASN A 116 -53.66 -47.00 28.36
CA ASN A 116 -54.32 -46.87 29.67
C ASN A 116 -55.86 -46.88 29.63
N LYS A 117 -56.49 -47.12 28.46
CA LYS A 117 -57.96 -47.10 28.30
C LYS A 117 -58.63 -48.46 28.07
N ILE A 118 -57.91 -49.57 28.21
CA ILE A 118 -58.51 -50.90 28.21
C ILE A 118 -58.44 -51.45 29.63
N ARG A 119 -59.48 -51.16 30.41
CA ARG A 119 -59.81 -51.90 31.63
C ARG A 119 -61.33 -51.94 31.78
#